data_AF-A0A9P6RZT2-F1
#
_entry.id   AF-A0A9P6RZT2-F1
#
_cell.length_a   1.000
_cell.length_b   1.000
_cell.length_c   1.000
_cell.angle_alpha   90.00
_cell.angle_beta   90.00
_cell.angle_gamma   90.00
#
_symmetry.space_group_name_H-M   'P 1'
#
loop_
_entity.id
_entity.type
_entity.pdbx_description
1 polymer ?
#
loop_
_entity_poly.entity_id
_entity_poly.type
_entity_poly.pdbx_seq_one_letter_code
_entity_poly.pdbx_strand_id
1 'polypeptide(L)'
;MSSLSGLLPAPVHQNPAQEYDQHQYSNTLTAPIVRIPPYGQRTGWKPKKPEDFGDGGAFPEIHTAQYPLDMGRKKKSTSKAGSTIALQVDGQGNVAYDAIAKRGHGSKEIVQAQFKDL
;
A
#
# COMPACT_ATOMS: atom_id res chain seq x y z
N MET A 1 30.77 29.19 26.55
CA MET A 1 29.42 28.61 26.56
C MET A 1 29.58 27.11 26.80
N SER A 2 29.10 26.57 27.93
CA SER A 2 29.17 25.13 28.24
C SER A 2 27.98 24.40 27.61
N SER A 3 28.25 23.37 26.81
CA SER A 3 27.20 22.53 26.21
C SER A 3 26.80 21.40 27.18
N LEU A 4 25.50 21.26 27.46
CA LEU A 4 24.90 20.25 28.33
C LEU A 4 25.30 18.80 28.00
N SER A 5 25.70 18.54 26.77
CA SER A 5 26.18 17.24 26.28
C SER A 5 27.50 16.76 26.91
N GLY A 6 28.29 17.65 27.53
CA GLY A 6 29.54 17.28 28.20
C GLY A 6 29.43 17.06 29.71
N LEU A 7 28.30 17.44 30.33
CA LEU A 7 28.03 17.28 31.76
C LEU A 7 27.31 15.98 32.11
N LEU A 8 26.82 15.25 31.09
CA LEU A 8 26.03 14.05 31.30
C LEU A 8 26.89 12.79 31.09
N PRO A 9 26.80 11.79 31.98
CA PRO A 9 27.43 10.48 31.78
C PRO A 9 26.96 9.82 30.48
N ALA A 10 27.84 9.05 29.86
CA ALA A 10 27.50 8.33 28.64
C ALA A 10 26.30 7.38 28.87
N PRO A 11 25.31 7.34 27.95
CA PRO A 11 24.11 6.54 28.12
C PRO A 11 24.45 5.04 28.18
N VAL A 12 24.04 4.39 29.26
CA VAL A 12 24.36 2.97 29.53
C VAL A 12 23.54 2.03 28.63
N HIS A 13 22.34 2.45 28.21
CA HIS A 13 21.46 1.66 27.37
C HIS A 13 21.36 2.30 25.98
N GLN A 14 21.91 1.62 24.98
CA GLN A 14 21.57 1.90 23.59
C GLN A 14 20.17 1.33 23.38
N ASN A 15 19.18 2.21 23.18
CA ASN A 15 17.88 1.76 22.68
C ASN A 15 18.19 1.06 21.34
N PRO A 16 17.86 -0.24 21.15
CA PRO A 16 17.98 -0.83 19.84
C PRO A 16 17.14 0.06 18.96
N ALA A 17 17.79 0.78 18.04
CA ALA A 17 17.10 1.60 17.08
C ALA A 17 16.04 0.67 16.51
N GLN A 18 14.76 1.01 16.75
CA GLN A 18 13.75 0.49 15.86
C GLN A 18 14.24 0.98 14.51
N GLU A 19 14.77 0.07 13.71
CA GLU A 19 14.92 0.28 12.28
C GLU A 19 13.48 0.52 11.81
N TYR A 20 13.04 1.77 11.92
CA TYR A 20 12.11 2.30 10.97
C TYR A 20 12.84 2.09 9.67
N ASP A 21 12.46 1.01 8.98
CA ASP A 21 12.76 0.80 7.59
C ASP A 21 12.17 2.01 6.89
N GLN A 22 12.99 3.06 6.82
CA GLN A 22 12.70 4.25 6.08
C GLN A 22 12.86 3.79 4.64
N HIS A 23 11.80 3.16 4.13
CA HIS A 23 11.60 2.92 2.74
C HIS A 23 11.70 4.29 2.08
N GLN A 24 12.92 4.63 1.68
CA GLN A 24 13.19 5.65 0.69
C GLN A 24 12.43 5.15 -0.53
N TYR A 25 11.20 5.63 -0.71
CA TYR A 25 10.52 5.56 -1.99
C TYR A 25 11.38 6.38 -2.95
N SER A 26 12.43 5.73 -3.44
CA SER A 26 13.22 6.20 -4.55
C SER A 26 12.24 6.19 -5.73
N ASN A 27 11.64 7.35 -5.99
CA ASN A 27 10.95 7.63 -7.22
C ASN A 27 11.97 7.70 -8.36
N THR A 28 12.61 6.57 -8.64
CA THR A 28 13.34 6.31 -9.87
C THR A 28 12.80 5.02 -10.47
N LEU A 29 11.47 4.95 -10.61
CA LEU A 29 10.80 3.95 -11.42
C LEU A 29 10.98 4.31 -12.90
N THR A 30 12.16 4.12 -13.45
CA THR A 30 12.26 3.91 -14.90
C THR A 30 11.98 2.43 -15.12
N ALA A 31 10.71 2.05 -15.02
CA ALA A 31 10.26 0.76 -15.54
C ALA A 31 10.78 0.64 -16.99
N PRO A 32 11.21 -0.56 -17.44
CA PRO A 32 11.47 -0.75 -18.87
C PRO A 32 10.24 -0.22 -19.59
N ILE A 33 10.43 0.71 -20.54
CA ILE A 33 9.31 1.32 -21.26
C ILE A 33 8.61 0.20 -22.01
N VAL A 34 7.63 -0.46 -21.37
CA VAL A 34 6.71 -1.34 -22.04
C VAL A 34 5.87 -0.40 -22.88
N ARG A 35 6.18 -0.35 -24.17
CA ARG A 35 5.45 0.48 -25.13
C ARG A 35 4.09 -0.18 -25.34
N ILE A 36 3.16 0.17 -24.47
CA ILE A 36 1.77 -0.21 -24.55
C ILE A 36 1.21 0.46 -25.83
N PRO A 37 0.74 -0.31 -26.84
CA PRO A 37 0.18 0.29 -28.04
C PRO A 37 -0.99 1.22 -27.69
N PRO A 38 -1.18 2.35 -28.39
CA PRO A 38 -2.29 3.25 -28.10
C PRO A 38 -3.64 2.57 -28.37
N TYR A 39 -4.69 3.14 -27.80
CA TYR A 39 -6.07 2.66 -27.99
C TYR A 39 -6.41 2.50 -29.49
N GLY A 40 -7.01 1.37 -29.85
CA GLY A 40 -7.35 1.05 -31.25
C GLY A 40 -6.22 0.45 -32.09
N GLN A 41 -4.97 0.42 -31.60
CA GLN A 41 -3.82 -0.24 -32.28
C GLN A 41 -3.38 -1.53 -31.57
N ARG A 42 -4.23 -2.10 -30.71
CA ARG A 42 -3.93 -3.30 -29.90
C ARG A 42 -4.31 -4.61 -30.58
N THR A 43 -4.58 -4.59 -31.88
CA THR A 43 -4.96 -5.79 -32.64
C THR A 43 -3.84 -6.81 -32.62
N GLY A 44 -4.08 -7.98 -32.02
CA GLY A 44 -3.09 -9.05 -31.88
C GLY A 44 -2.12 -8.91 -30.69
N TRP A 45 -2.15 -7.77 -29.99
CA TRP A 45 -1.40 -7.57 -28.75
C TRP A 45 -2.26 -7.97 -27.54
N LYS A 46 -1.68 -8.69 -26.57
CA LYS A 46 -2.39 -9.17 -25.38
C LYS A 46 -1.52 -8.99 -24.15
N PRO A 47 -1.97 -8.28 -23.11
CA PRO A 47 -1.22 -8.15 -21.86
C PRO A 47 -1.22 -9.50 -21.13
N LYS A 48 -0.06 -9.93 -20.65
CA LYS A 48 0.11 -11.18 -19.88
C LYS A 48 0.57 -10.90 -18.46
N LYS A 49 1.43 -9.91 -18.29
CA LYS A 49 2.03 -9.54 -17.00
C LYS A 49 1.39 -8.26 -16.46
N PRO A 50 1.41 -8.02 -15.13
CA PRO A 50 0.91 -6.78 -14.55
C PRO A 50 1.62 -5.53 -15.11
N GLU A 51 2.88 -5.64 -15.53
CA GLU A 51 3.64 -4.53 -16.12
C GLU A 51 3.13 -4.12 -17.51
N ASP A 52 2.43 -5.01 -18.22
CA ASP A 52 1.85 -4.72 -19.55
C ASP A 52 0.67 -3.74 -19.47
N PHE A 53 0.16 -3.46 -18.27
CA PHE A 53 -0.97 -2.54 -18.04
C PHE A 53 -0.53 -1.12 -17.67
N GLY A 54 0.77 -0.87 -17.51
CA GLY A 54 1.31 0.45 -17.15
C GLY A 54 0.83 0.86 -15.75
N ASP A 55 -0.09 1.83 -15.69
CA ASP A 55 -0.69 2.34 -14.45
C ASP A 55 -1.91 1.51 -13.96
N GLY A 56 -2.07 0.28 -14.45
CA GLY A 56 -3.07 -0.65 -13.91
C GLY A 56 -4.45 -0.62 -14.58
N GLY A 57 -4.58 -0.04 -15.78
CA GLY A 57 -5.84 -0.03 -16.54
C GLY A 57 -6.02 -1.27 -17.42
N ALA A 58 -7.20 -1.91 -17.38
CA ALA A 58 -7.55 -3.00 -18.30
C ALA A 58 -8.04 -2.48 -19.67
N PHE A 59 -7.74 -3.21 -20.75
CA PHE A 59 -8.12 -2.82 -22.11
C PHE A 59 -9.44 -3.49 -22.53
N PRO A 60 -10.54 -2.73 -22.66
CA PRO A 60 -11.85 -3.31 -22.98
C PRO A 60 -11.89 -3.88 -24.41
N GLU A 61 -11.05 -3.42 -25.34
CA GLU A 61 -11.01 -3.95 -26.71
C GLU A 61 -10.39 -5.36 -26.81
N ILE A 62 -9.71 -5.84 -25.77
CA ILE A 62 -9.08 -7.16 -25.75
C ILE A 62 -9.99 -8.13 -25.00
N HIS A 63 -10.67 -9.02 -25.74
CA HIS A 63 -11.55 -10.06 -25.18
C HIS A 63 -10.73 -11.20 -24.53
N THR A 64 -10.02 -10.90 -23.47
CA THR A 64 -9.25 -11.85 -22.66
C THR A 64 -9.32 -11.39 -21.21
N ALA A 65 -9.37 -12.33 -20.27
CA ALA A 65 -9.39 -11.99 -18.85
C ALA A 65 -8.08 -11.29 -18.47
N GLN A 66 -8.20 -10.04 -18.01
CA GLN A 66 -7.10 -9.14 -17.70
C GLN A 66 -7.06 -8.85 -16.20
N TYR A 67 -5.87 -8.76 -15.63
CA TYR A 67 -5.68 -8.64 -14.17
C TYR A 67 -4.55 -7.63 -13.84
N PRO A 68 -4.75 -6.32 -14.04
CA PRO A 68 -3.67 -5.33 -13.94
C PRO A 68 -2.90 -5.26 -12.62
N LEU A 69 -3.57 -5.47 -11.49
CA LEU A 69 -2.97 -5.55 -10.15
C LEU A 69 -3.43 -6.82 -9.42
N ASP A 70 -3.52 -7.92 -10.16
CA ASP A 70 -4.16 -9.18 -9.72
C ASP A 70 -5.61 -8.99 -9.23
N MET A 71 -6.22 -7.83 -9.51
CA MET A 71 -7.62 -7.53 -9.20
C MET A 71 -8.55 -8.51 -9.90
N GLY A 72 -9.58 -8.99 -9.22
CA GLY A 72 -10.55 -9.94 -9.80
C GLY A 72 -10.06 -11.39 -9.90
N ARG A 73 -8.78 -11.68 -9.59
CA ARG A 73 -8.32 -13.07 -9.40
C ARG A 73 -8.82 -13.62 -8.07
N LYS A 74 -9.17 -14.92 -8.06
CA LYS A 74 -9.36 -15.66 -6.81
C LYS A 74 -8.00 -15.77 -6.12
N LYS A 75 -7.78 -14.99 -5.05
CA LYS A 75 -6.54 -15.05 -4.27
C LYS A 75 -6.43 -16.45 -3.62
N LYS A 76 -5.31 -17.15 -3.87
CA LYS A 76 -4.94 -18.40 -3.16
C LYS A 76 -4.30 -18.11 -1.79
N SER A 77 -4.68 -17.01 -1.13
CA SER A 77 -4.08 -16.66 0.16
C SER A 77 -4.58 -17.61 1.24
N THR A 78 -3.63 -18.28 1.88
CA THR A 78 -3.69 -19.19 3.03
C THR A 78 -4.44 -18.63 4.26
N SER A 79 -4.90 -17.39 4.23
CA SER A 79 -5.76 -16.79 5.24
C SER A 79 -7.22 -17.18 4.96
N LYS A 80 -7.70 -18.16 5.73
CA LYS A 80 -9.12 -18.54 5.91
C LYS A 80 -10.05 -17.36 5.62
N ALA A 81 -10.87 -17.48 4.57
CA ALA A 81 -11.67 -16.42 3.93
C ALA A 81 -12.70 -15.67 4.82
N GLY A 82 -12.61 -15.78 6.14
CA GLY A 82 -13.48 -15.09 7.11
C GLY A 82 -12.77 -14.44 8.30
N SER A 83 -11.43 -14.47 8.42
CA SER A 83 -10.74 -13.93 9.61
C SER A 83 -10.14 -12.52 9.41
N THR A 84 -9.71 -12.19 8.20
CA THR A 84 -8.98 -10.95 7.89
C THR A 84 -9.93 -9.84 7.41
N ILE A 85 -9.80 -8.64 7.98
CA ILE A 85 -10.52 -7.43 7.53
C ILE A 85 -9.81 -6.88 6.29
N ALA A 86 -10.57 -6.36 5.32
CA ALA A 86 -10.00 -5.68 4.15
C ALA A 86 -9.19 -4.45 4.58
N LEU A 87 -8.01 -4.24 3.98
CA LEU A 87 -7.22 -3.04 4.19
C LEU A 87 -7.98 -1.84 3.62
N GLN A 88 -8.40 -0.94 4.50
CA GLN A 88 -9.10 0.29 4.12
C GLN A 88 -8.10 1.45 4.04
N VAL A 89 -8.42 2.44 3.22
CA VAL A 89 -7.68 3.69 3.12
C VAL A 89 -8.62 4.87 3.35
N ASP A 90 -8.12 5.93 3.95
CA ASP A 90 -8.86 7.18 4.13
C ASP A 90 -8.85 8.03 2.84
N GLY A 91 -9.60 9.14 2.85
CA GLY A 91 -9.65 10.07 1.70
C GLY A 91 -8.33 10.79 1.42
N GLN A 92 -7.34 10.71 2.32
CA GLN A 92 -6.00 11.25 2.14
C GLN A 92 -5.01 10.20 1.62
N GLY A 93 -5.45 8.94 1.47
CA GLY A 93 -4.62 7.82 1.03
C GLY A 93 -3.83 7.13 2.15
N ASN A 94 -4.07 7.47 3.41
CA ASN A 94 -3.44 6.74 4.53
C ASN A 94 -4.18 5.44 4.79
N VAL A 95 -3.47 4.45 5.33
CA VAL A 95 -4.07 3.19 5.75
C VAL A 95 -4.93 3.39 7.00
N ALA A 96 -6.19 2.99 6.91
CA ALA A 96 -7.19 3.12 7.96
C ALA A 96 -7.10 1.95 8.95
N TYR A 97 -6.20 2.08 9.94
CA TYR A 97 -6.04 1.10 11.04
C TYR A 97 -7.18 1.15 12.07
N ASP A 98 -7.93 2.25 12.11
CA ASP A 98 -9.12 2.45 12.95
C ASP A 98 -10.23 1.43 12.65
N ALA A 99 -10.26 0.86 11.44
CA ALA A 99 -11.18 -0.21 11.05
C ALA A 99 -11.08 -1.46 11.97
N ILE A 100 -9.93 -1.68 12.61
CA ILE A 100 -9.76 -2.76 13.60
C ILE A 100 -10.49 -2.41 14.89
N ALA A 101 -10.34 -1.17 15.37
CA ALA A 101 -11.00 -0.70 16.59
C ALA A 101 -12.52 -0.61 16.42
N LYS A 102 -13.00 -0.24 15.23
CA LYS A 102 -14.44 -0.15 14.90
C LYS A 102 -15.10 -1.50 14.65
N ARG A 103 -14.33 -2.60 14.56
CA ARG A 103 -14.88 -3.93 14.30
C ARG A 103 -15.78 -4.37 15.45
N GLY A 104 -17.09 -4.47 15.20
CA GLY A 104 -18.09 -4.90 16.19
C GLY A 104 -18.91 -3.75 16.80
N HIS A 105 -18.49 -2.51 16.57
CA HIS A 105 -19.28 -1.32 16.91
C HIS A 105 -20.32 -1.01 15.82
N GLY A 106 -21.36 -0.28 16.19
CA GLY A 106 -22.36 0.19 15.23
C GLY A 106 -21.77 1.22 14.27
N SER A 107 -22.27 1.31 13.04
CA SER A 107 -21.77 2.28 12.04
C SER A 107 -21.92 3.76 12.45
N LYS A 108 -22.73 4.05 13.47
CA LYS A 108 -22.98 5.39 14.02
C LYS A 108 -22.18 5.69 15.29
N GLU A 109 -21.49 4.70 15.85
CA GLU A 109 -20.74 4.85 17.09
C GLU A 109 -19.37 5.49 16.80
N ILE A 110 -19.03 6.53 17.56
CA ILE A 110 -17.79 7.28 17.38
C ILE A 110 -16.71 6.63 18.22
N VAL A 111 -15.69 6.06 17.57
CA VAL A 111 -14.51 5.48 18.20
C VAL A 111 -13.33 6.42 17.98
N GLN A 112 -12.77 6.95 19.07
CA GLN A 112 -11.55 7.74 19.05
C GLN A 112 -10.35 6.78 18.98
N ALA A 113 -9.73 6.69 17.81
CA ALA A 113 -8.65 5.72 17.56
C ALA A 113 -7.41 6.37 16.94
N GLN A 114 -7.48 7.68 16.65
CA GLN A 114 -6.37 8.42 16.06
C GLN A 114 -5.79 9.39 17.07
N PHE A 115 -4.50 9.70 16.94
CA PHE A 115 -3.84 10.71 17.75
C PHE A 115 -4.49 12.10 17.58
N LYS A 116 -5.12 12.37 16.43
CA LYS A 116 -5.86 13.60 16.16
C LYS A 116 -7.05 13.83 17.11
N ASP A 117 -7.51 12.78 17.79
CA ASP A 117 -8.66 12.81 18.69
C ASP A 117 -8.28 13.13 20.16
N LEU A 118 -6.98 13.32 20.45
CA LEU A 118 -6.44 13.78 21.74
C LEU A 118 -6.31 15.31 21.76
#